data_AF-A0A927JL92-F1
#
_entry.id   AF-A0A927JL92-F1
#
_cell.length_a   1.000
_cell.length_b   1.000
_cell.length_c   1.000
_cell.angle_alpha   90.00
_cell.angle_beta   90.00
_cell.angle_gamma   90.00
#
_symmetry.space_group_name_H-M   'P 1'
#
loop_
_entity.id
_entity.type
_entity.pdbx_description
1 polymer ?
#
loop_
_entity_poly.entity_id
_entity_poly.type
_entity_poly.pdbx_seq_one_letter_code
_entity_poly.pdbx_strand_id
1 'polypeptide(L)' 'MRVVTMPTPGGIETRPIGLDNTAVLLTAQARGVDTALLTEILPRIEAAIINQAQPAHEEEDDGNT' A
#
# COMPACT_ATOMS: atom_id res chain seq x y z
N MET A 1 6.56 2.98 2.05
CA MET A 1 5.61 3.22 0.94
C MET A 1 6.27 2.71 -0.33
N ARG A 2 5.84 1.55 -0.84
CA ARG A 2 6.34 0.98 -2.09
C ARG A 2 5.82 1.84 -3.24
N VAL A 3 6.76 2.22 -4.10
CA VAL A 3 6.49 2.99 -5.30
C VAL A 3 6.88 2.14 -6.51
N VAL A 4 6.09 2.22 -7.57
CA VAL A 4 6.44 1.60 -8.86
C VAL A 4 6.96 2.68 -9.76
N THR A 5 8.15 2.43 -10.29
CA THR A 5 8.76 3.21 -11.34
C THR A 5 8.31 2.63 -12.67
N MET A 6 7.55 3.40 -13.45
CA MET A 6 7.01 2.95 -14.73
C MET A 6 7.31 3.96 -15.83
N PRO A 7 7.68 3.51 -17.04
CA PRO A 7 7.89 4.39 -18.17
C PRO A 7 6.54 4.94 -18.65
N THR A 8 6.40 6.26 -18.71
CA THR A 8 5.28 6.98 -19.31
C THR A 8 5.77 7.70 -20.59
N PRO A 9 4.86 8.17 -21.47
CA PRO A 9 5.26 8.93 -22.66
C PRO A 9 6.09 10.19 -22.36
N GLY A 10 6.06 10.71 -21.12
CA GLY A 10 6.83 11.86 -20.67
C GLY A 10 8.14 11.53 -19.95
N GLY A 11 8.51 10.26 -19.80
CA GLY A 11 9.72 9.84 -19.10
C GLY A 11 9.48 8.74 -18.08
N ILE A 12 10.20 8.78 -16.97
CA ILE A 12 10.04 7.81 -15.87
C ILE A 12 9.22 8.48 -14.77
N GLU A 13 8.06 7.90 -14.45
CA GLU A 13 7.24 8.35 -13.32
C GLU A 13 7.24 7.33 -12.20
N THR A 14 7.44 7.84 -10.99
CA THR A 14 7.38 7.09 -9.75
C THR A 14 6.03 7.36 -9.10
N ARG A 15 5.18 6.33 -9.00
CA ARG A 15 3.84 6.46 -8.42
C ARG A 15 3.68 5.56 -7.19
N PRO A 16 2.92 6.00 -6.17
CA PRO A 16 2.49 5.12 -5.10
C PRO A 16 1.77 3.89 -5.66
N ILE A 17 2.06 2.70 -5.12
CA ILE A 17 1.15 1.57 -5.32
C ILE A 17 -0.08 1.82 -4.44
N GLY A 18 -1.21 2.07 -5.09
CA GLY A 18 -2.52 2.30 -4.46
C GLY A 18 -3.50 1.18 -4.83
N LEU A 19 -4.25 0.63 -3.88
CA LEU A 19 -5.41 -0.22 -4.18
C LEU A 19 -6.64 0.64 -4.48
N ASP A 20 -7.28 0.42 -5.63
CA ASP A 20 -8.58 1.01 -5.92
C ASP A 20 -9.68 0.27 -5.14
N ASN A 21 -10.15 0.91 -4.07
CA ASN A 21 -11.16 0.37 -3.18
C ASN A 21 -12.60 0.68 -3.62
N THR A 22 -12.80 1.31 -4.78
CA THR A 22 -14.11 1.77 -5.25
C THR A 22 -15.12 0.63 -5.36
N ALA A 23 -14.73 -0.51 -5.92
CA ALA A 23 -15.60 -1.68 -6.05
C ALA A 23 -16.03 -2.26 -4.69
N VAL A 24 -15.13 -2.23 -3.70
CA VAL A 24 -15.40 -2.71 -2.34
C VAL A 24 -16.40 -1.77 -1.65
N LEU A 25 -16.20 -0.46 -1.76
CA LEU A 25 -17.09 0.55 -1.18
C LEU A 25 -18.49 0.53 -1.81
N LEU A 26 -18.58 0.37 -3.13
CA LEU A 26 -19.85 0.23 -3.85
C LEU A 26 -20.62 -1.03 -3.40
N THR A 27 -19.93 -2.15 -3.28
CA THR A 27 -20.54 -3.41 -2.83
C THR A 27 -20.98 -3.33 -1.37
N ALA A 28 -20.16 -2.70 -0.52
CA ALA A 28 -20.46 -2.47 0.89
C ALA A 28 -21.72 -1.60 1.07
N GLN A 29 -21.81 -0.50 0.32
CA GLN A 29 -22.98 0.37 0.33
C GLN A 29 -24.25 -0.39 -0.07
N ALA A 30 -24.18 -1.21 -1.13
CA ALA A 30 -25.32 -2.00 -1.60
C ALA A 30 -25.82 -3.04 -0.57
N ARG A 31 -24.95 -3.46 0.37
CA ARG A 31 -25.29 -4.39 1.45
C ARG A 31 -25.59 -3.71 2.79
N GLY A 32 -25.63 -2.38 2.83
CA GLY A 32 -25.85 -1.63 4.07
C GLY A 32 -24.69 -1.75 5.07
N VAL A 33 -23.49 -2.08 4.59
CA VAL A 33 -22.29 -2.08 5.42
C VAL A 33 -21.85 -0.64 5.68
N ASP A 34 -21.30 -0.38 6.87
CA ASP A 34 -20.76 0.93 7.22
C ASP A 34 -19.53 1.28 6.37
N THR A 35 -19.76 2.13 5.36
CA THR A 35 -18.70 2.60 4.48
C THR A 35 -17.75 3.57 5.15
N ALA A 36 -18.17 4.27 6.23
CA ALA A 36 -17.28 5.19 6.95
C ALA A 36 -16.16 4.41 7.64
N LEU A 37 -16.53 3.31 8.30
CA LEU A 37 -15.57 2.38 8.91
C LEU A 37 -14.62 1.77 7.86
N LEU A 38 -15.15 1.34 6.72
CA LEU A 38 -14.33 0.79 5.65
C LEU A 38 -13.35 1.81 5.06
N THR A 39 -13.76 3.07 4.94
CA THR A 39 -12.89 4.14 4.43
C THR A 39 -11.72 4.42 5.37
N GLU A 40 -11.88 4.20 6.68
CA GLU A 40 -10.80 4.29 7.67
C GLU A 40 -9.87 3.07 7.66
N ILE A 41 -10.44 1.87 7.50
CA ILE A 41 -9.69 0.61 7.66
C ILE A 41 -8.94 0.18 6.40
N LEU A 42 -9.55 0.35 5.21
CA LEU A 42 -8.96 -0.12 3.95
C LEU A 42 -7.55 0.43 3.68
N PRO A 43 -7.24 1.72 3.93
CA PRO A 43 -5.87 2.24 3.81
C PRO A 43 -4.88 1.58 4.77
N ARG A 44 -5.32 1.20 5.98
CA ARG A 44 -4.46 0.52 6.96
C ARG A 44 -4.15 -0.92 6.54
N ILE A 45 -5.15 -1.62 6.00
CA ILE A 45 -4.98 -2.97 5.42
C ILE A 45 -4.02 -2.91 4.24
N GLU A 46 -4.19 -1.94 3.36
CA GLU A 46 -3.31 -1.73 2.22
C GLU A 46 -1.86 -1.47 2.67
N ALA A 47 -1.67 -0.63 3.69
CA ALA A 47 -0.36 -0.41 4.28
C ALA A 47 0.25 -1.70 4.85
N ALA A 48 -0.53 -2.55 5.52
CA ALA A 48 -0.04 -3.81 6.08
C ALA A 48 0.33 -4.86 5.02
N ILE A 49 -0.33 -4.86 3.86
CA ILE A 49 -0.10 -5.87 2.80
C ILE A 49 0.96 -5.40 1.81
N ILE A 50 0.84 -4.18 1.31
CA ILE A 50 1.68 -3.65 0.23
C ILE A 50 2.93 -2.98 0.80
N ASN A 51 2.77 -2.28 1.92
CA ASN A 51 3.82 -1.49 2.57
C ASN A 51 4.31 -2.17 3.84
N GLN A 52 4.44 -3.51 3.82
CA GLN A 52 5.10 -4.25 4.91
C GLN A 52 6.41 -3.54 5.21
N ALA A 53 6.53 -3.01 6.44
CA ALA A 53 7.79 -2.49 6.92
C ALA A 53 8.78 -3.64 6.80
N GLN A 54 9.72 -3.51 5.87
CA GLN A 54 10.80 -4.46 5.74
C GLN A 54 11.46 -4.50 7.13
N PRO A 55 11.55 -5.67 7.80
CA PRO A 55 12.31 -5.73 9.03
C PRO A 55 13.68 -5.16 8.68
N ALA A 56 14.12 -4.17 9.45
CA ALA A 56 15.50 -3.72 9.36
C ALA A 56 16.31 -5.01 9.50
N HIS A 57 16.98 -5.44 8.43
CA HIS A 57 18.09 -6.34 8.59
C HIS A 57 19.04 -5.55 9.47
N GLU A 58 19.06 -5.88 10.76
CA GLU A 58 20.18 -5.56 11.61
C GLU A 58 21.37 -6.16 10.87
N GLU A 59 22.15 -5.30 10.21
CA GLU A 59 23.45 -5.67 9.73
C GLU A 59 24.18 -6.13 10.99
N GLU A 60 24.30 -7.45 11.15
CA GLU A 60 25.28 -8.04 12.03
C GLU A 60 26.62 -7.48 11.53
N ASP A 61 27.10 -6.43 12.21
CA ASP A 61 28.45 -5.90 12.12
C ASP A 61 29.37 -7.01 12.60
N ASP A 62 29.60 -7.97 11.71
CA ASP A 62 30.50 -9.09 11.90
C ASP A 62 31.91 -8.51 11.82
N GLY A 63 32.35 -8.04 12.99
CA GLY A 63 33.62 -7.36 13.17
C GLY A 63 34.76 -8.23 12.63
N ASN A 64 35.36 -7.79 11.52
CA ASN A 64 36.66 -8.26 11.10
C ASN A 64 37.33 -7.27 10.12
N THR A 65 38.15 -6.36 10.65
CA THR A 65 39.56 -6.17 10.23
C THR A 65 40.28 -5.14 11.11
#